data_AF-B3S508-F1
#
_entry.id   AF-B3S508-F1
#
_cell.length_a   1.000
_cell.length_b   1.000
_cell.length_c   1.000
_cell.angle_alpha   90.00
_cell.angle_beta   90.00
_cell.angle_gamma   90.00
#
_symmetry.space_group_name_H-M   'P 1'
#
loop_
_entity.id
_entity.type
_entity.pdbx_description
1 polymer ?
#
loop_
_entity_poly.entity_id
_entity_poly.type
_entity_poly.pdbx_seq_one_letter_code
_entity_poly.pdbx_strand_id
1 'polypeptide(L)'
;IQFQYPYYYYKKRSYHERRFYEKQELCAHLPNCTALGGILQDRCIRQCISPSCYGSLYAWDELEEGEIDIRLSSFKGCFVQEAN
;
A
#
# COMPACT_ATOMS: atom_id res chain seq x y z
N ILE A 1 24.68 3.48 -0.06
CA ILE A 1 23.82 2.41 0.51
C ILE A 1 22.49 2.48 -0.22
N GLN A 2 22.04 1.40 -0.85
CA GLN A 2 20.76 1.37 -1.55
C GLN A 2 19.69 0.89 -0.57
N PHE A 3 18.56 1.58 -0.52
CA PHE A 3 17.42 1.16 0.29
C PHE A 3 16.91 -0.21 -0.20
N GLN A 4 16.80 -1.18 0.70
CA GLN A 4 16.39 -2.55 0.39
C GLN A 4 15.05 -2.87 1.03
N TYR A 5 14.17 -3.53 0.29
CA TYR A 5 12.86 -3.96 0.75
C TYR A 5 12.44 -5.24 0.01
N PRO A 6 11.53 -6.05 0.57
CA PRO A 6 10.97 -7.20 -0.14
C PRO A 6 10.39 -6.80 -1.50
N TYR A 7 10.81 -7.48 -2.57
CA TYR A 7 10.33 -7.21 -3.92
C TYR A 7 9.27 -8.22 -4.36
N TYR A 8 8.06 -7.73 -4.59
CA TYR A 8 6.99 -8.49 -5.21
C TYR A 8 6.76 -7.96 -6.61
N TYR A 9 6.97 -8.83 -7.61
CA TYR A 9 6.78 -8.43 -9.00
C TYR A 9 5.33 -8.01 -9.26
N TYR A 10 5.17 -6.81 -9.80
CA TYR A 10 3.86 -6.29 -10.19
C TYR A 10 3.75 -6.15 -11.71
N LYS A 11 2.99 -7.05 -12.32
CA LYS A 11 2.58 -6.91 -13.72
C LYS A 11 1.35 -6.02 -13.80
N LYS A 12 1.54 -4.78 -14.24
CA LYS A 12 0.44 -3.83 -14.46
C LYS A 12 -0.54 -4.42 -15.49
N ARG A 13 -1.77 -4.63 -15.05
CA ARG A 13 -2.92 -5.08 -15.86
C ARG A 13 -4.13 -4.26 -15.45
N SER A 14 -5.03 -3.99 -16.39
CA SER A 14 -6.22 -3.17 -16.13
C SER A 14 -7.06 -3.70 -14.96
N TYR A 15 -7.27 -5.02 -14.88
CA TYR A 15 -8.05 -5.64 -13.80
C TYR A 15 -7.34 -5.58 -12.43
N HIS A 16 -6.01 -5.73 -12.38
CA HIS A 16 -5.24 -5.57 -11.15
C HIS A 16 -5.30 -4.14 -10.62
N GLU A 17 -5.08 -3.16 -11.50
CA GLU A 17 -5.17 -1.75 -11.15
C GLU A 17 -6.56 -1.41 -10.65
N ARG A 18 -7.61 -1.81 -11.40
CA ARG A 18 -9.00 -1.61 -11.00
C ARG A 18 -9.30 -2.16 -9.61
N ARG A 19 -8.95 -3.43 -9.37
CA ARG A 19 -9.16 -4.08 -8.07
C ARG A 19 -8.43 -3.37 -6.94
N PHE A 20 -7.21 -2.91 -7.18
CA PHE A 20 -6.43 -2.16 -6.21
C PHE A 20 -7.07 -0.81 -5.90
N TYR A 21 -7.46 -0.05 -6.92
CA TYR A 21 -8.12 1.26 -6.75
C TYR A 21 -9.47 1.11 -6.05
N GLU A 22 -10.29 0.13 -6.42
CA GLU A 22 -11.56 -0.16 -5.73
C GLU A 22 -11.32 -0.44 -4.23
N LYS A 23 -10.30 -1.24 -3.89
CA LYS A 23 -9.94 -1.50 -2.49
C LYS A 23 -9.41 -0.25 -1.79
N GLN A 24 -8.61 0.56 -2.47
CA GLN A 24 -8.08 1.81 -1.96
C GLN A 24 -9.18 2.81 -1.62
N GLU A 25 -10.15 3.01 -2.51
CA GLU A 25 -11.31 3.89 -2.30
C GLU A 25 -12.15 3.41 -1.10
N LEU A 26 -12.45 2.11 -1.02
CA LEU A 26 -13.18 1.54 0.12
C LEU A 26 -12.46 1.82 1.45
N CYS A 27 -11.13 1.68 1.48
CA CYS A 27 -10.33 1.97 2.67
C CYS A 27 -10.26 3.46 3.00
N ALA A 28 -10.19 4.34 1.99
CA ALA A 28 -10.13 5.79 2.18
C ALA A 28 -11.41 6.35 2.83
N HIS A 29 -12.55 5.70 2.59
CA HIS A 29 -13.85 6.05 3.17
C HIS A 29 -14.13 5.45 4.56
N LEU A 30 -13.22 4.64 5.11
CA LEU A 30 -13.40 4.14 6.47
C LEU A 30 -13.26 5.30 7.47
N PRO A 31 -14.16 5.44 8.47
CA PRO A 31 -14.14 6.57 9.40
C PRO A 31 -12.79 6.78 10.11
N ASN A 32 -12.08 5.71 10.45
CA ASN A 32 -10.77 5.77 11.09
C ASN A 32 -9.67 6.28 10.15
N CYS A 33 -9.75 6.01 8.84
CA CYS A 33 -8.80 6.55 7.88
C CYS A 33 -9.19 7.96 7.45
N THR A 34 -10.48 8.26 7.24
CA THR A 34 -10.96 9.59 6.84
C THR A 34 -10.71 10.65 7.92
N ALA A 35 -10.68 10.26 9.20
CA ALA A 35 -10.33 11.17 10.30
C ALA A 35 -8.84 11.54 10.32
N LEU A 36 -7.99 10.81 9.59
CA LEU A 36 -6.58 11.09 9.41
C LEU A 36 -6.38 11.93 8.15
N GLY A 37 -5.31 12.72 8.12
CA GLY A 37 -4.90 13.49 6.95
C GLY A 37 -3.50 13.12 6.48
N GLY A 38 -3.20 13.43 5.21
CA GLY A 38 -1.86 13.27 4.64
C GLY A 38 -1.31 11.85 4.78
N ILE A 39 -0.05 11.74 5.20
CA ILE A 39 0.67 10.47 5.26
C ILE A 39 0.06 9.47 6.25
N LEU A 40 -0.59 9.95 7.31
CA LEU A 40 -1.26 9.10 8.29
C LEU A 40 -2.50 8.43 7.68
N GLN A 41 -3.22 9.15 6.81
CA GLN A 41 -4.33 8.57 6.05
C GLN A 41 -3.83 7.52 5.06
N ASP A 42 -2.77 7.80 4.32
CA ASP A 42 -2.17 6.85 3.38
C ASP A 42 -1.70 5.57 4.08
N ARG A 43 -1.07 5.72 5.26
CA ARG A 43 -0.68 4.60 6.12
C ARG A 43 -1.89 3.74 6.51
N CYS A 44 -2.95 4.37 6.99
CA CYS A 44 -4.19 3.68 7.36
C CYS A 44 -4.80 2.93 6.16
N ILE A 45 -4.83 3.56 4.99
CA ILE A 45 -5.33 2.96 3.76
C ILE A 45 -4.48 1.74 3.38
N ARG A 46 -3.15 1.81 3.44
CA ARG A 46 -2.27 0.67 3.13
C ARG A 46 -2.49 -0.50 4.10
N GLN A 47 -2.59 -0.21 5.41
CA GLN A 47 -2.92 -1.22 6.41
C GLN A 47 -4.29 -1.85 6.15
N CYS A 48 -5.29 -1.07 5.76
CA CYS A 48 -6.63 -1.58 5.42
C CYS A 48 -6.64 -2.44 4.14
N ILE A 49 -5.86 -2.08 3.11
CA ILE A 49 -5.80 -2.84 1.85
C ILE A 49 -5.26 -4.26 2.10
N SER A 50 -4.13 -4.37 2.78
CA SER A 50 -3.54 -5.63 3.22
C SER A 50 -2.59 -5.38 4.41
N PRO A 51 -2.95 -5.81 5.64
CA PRO A 51 -2.08 -5.70 6.80
C PRO A 51 -0.75 -6.45 6.63
N SER A 52 -0.76 -7.59 5.96
CA SER A 52 0.43 -8.42 5.72
C SER A 52 1.39 -7.77 4.73
N CYS A 53 0.90 -7.25 3.61
CA CYS A 53 1.74 -6.50 2.67
C CYS A 53 2.30 -5.22 3.29
N TYR A 54 1.50 -4.54 4.14
CA TYR A 54 1.98 -3.37 4.86
C TYR A 54 3.10 -3.74 5.84
N GLY A 55 2.90 -4.83 6.59
CA GLY A 55 3.89 -5.38 7.52
C GLY A 55 5.24 -5.66 6.85
N SER A 56 5.23 -6.35 5.71
CA SER A 56 6.46 -6.68 4.98
C SER A 56 7.19 -5.46 4.42
N LEU A 57 6.48 -4.44 3.96
CA LEU A 57 7.07 -3.35 3.18
C LEU A 57 7.31 -2.07 3.96
N TYR A 58 6.52 -1.80 4.99
CA TYR A 58 6.51 -0.50 5.67
C TYR A 58 6.69 -0.57 7.19
N ALA A 59 6.44 -1.71 7.87
CA ALA A 59 6.42 -1.71 9.34
C ALA A 59 7.78 -1.48 10.02
N TRP A 60 8.88 -1.76 9.31
CA TRP A 60 10.24 -1.54 9.83
C TRP A 60 10.80 -0.15 9.53
N ASP A 61 10.18 0.57 8.59
CA ASP A 61 10.55 1.92 8.17
C ASP A 61 9.33 2.56 7.52
N GLU A 62 8.49 3.21 8.32
CA GLU A 62 7.21 3.74 7.85
C GLU A 62 7.46 4.91 6.90
N LEU A 63 6.55 5.11 5.94
CA LEU A 63 6.64 6.28 5.05
C LEU A 63 6.40 7.57 5.85
N GLU A 64 7.30 8.54 5.69
CA GLU A 64 7.24 9.85 6.34
C GLU A 64 6.72 10.93 5.37
N GLU A 65 6.31 12.07 5.94
CA GLU A 65 5.81 13.19 5.15
C GLU A 65 6.94 13.80 4.30
N GLY A 66 6.68 13.97 3.00
CA GLY A 66 7.66 14.49 2.04
C GLY A 66 8.51 13.41 1.35
N GLU A 67 8.39 12.15 1.76
CA GLU A 67 9.08 11.03 1.10
C GLU A 67 8.38 10.55 -0.18
N ILE A 68 9.17 9.98 -1.09
CA ILE A 68 8.65 9.33 -2.30
C ILE A 68 8.45 7.84 -2.01
N ASP A 69 7.22 7.35 -2.16
CA ASP A 69 6.91 5.92 -1.99
C ASP A 69 7.39 5.08 -3.19
N ILE A 70 8.66 4.68 -3.15
CA ILE A 70 9.24 3.74 -4.14
C ILE A 70 8.75 2.29 -3.96
N ARG A 71 8.09 1.98 -2.83
CA ARG A 71 7.64 0.63 -2.47
C ARG A 71 6.25 0.31 -3.01
N LEU A 72 5.46 1.32 -3.41
CA LEU A 72 4.09 1.16 -3.88
C LEU A 72 3.91 0.09 -4.97
N SER A 73 4.85 0.00 -5.92
CA SER A 73 4.78 -1.03 -6.97
C SER A 73 4.90 -2.44 -6.38
N SER A 74 5.80 -2.63 -5.43
CA SER A 74 5.95 -3.89 -4.68
C SER A 74 4.71 -4.18 -3.84
N PHE A 75 4.12 -3.16 -3.21
CA PHE A 75 2.89 -3.31 -2.43
C PHE A 75 1.71 -3.79 -3.29
N LYS A 76 1.53 -3.20 -4.49
CA LYS A 76 0.55 -3.69 -5.48
C LYS A 76 0.83 -5.14 -5.90
N GLY A 77 2.10 -5.49 -6.09
CA GLY A 77 2.54 -6.86 -6.38
C GLY A 77 2.14 -7.85 -5.29
N CYS A 78 2.43 -7.52 -4.03
CA CYS A 78 2.07 -8.33 -2.87
C CYS A 78 0.55 -8.52 -2.78
N PHE A 79 -0.23 -7.43 -2.84
CA PHE A 79 -1.69 -7.49 -2.76
C PHE A 79 -2.32 -8.39 -3.82
N VAL A 80 -1.83 -8.33 -5.06
CA VAL A 80 -2.32 -9.18 -6.14
C VAL A 80 -1.96 -10.64 -5.94
N GLN A 81 -0.78 -10.93 -5.40
CA GLN A 81 -0.31 -12.30 -5.18
C GLN A 81 -1.00 -12.98 -3.99
N GLU A 82 -1.26 -12.26 -2.90
CA GLU A 82 -2.04 -12.77 -1.76
C GLU A 82 -3.48 -13.13 -2.12
N ALA A 83 -4.00 -12.48 -3.16
CA ALA A 83 -5.38 -12.56 -3.55
C ALA A 83 -5.69 -13.66 -4.59
N ASN A 84 -4.71 -14.49 -4.92
CA ASN A 84 -4.78 -15.64 -5.83
C ASN A 84 -4.74 -16.96 -5.06
#